data_AF-A0A8J3LXX4-F1
#
_entry.id   AF-A0A8J3LXX4-F1
#
_cell.length_a   1.000
_cell.length_b   1.000
_cell.length_c   1.000
_cell.angle_alpha   90.00
_cell.angle_beta   90.00
_cell.angle_gamma   90.00
#
_symmetry.space_group_name_H-M   'P 1'
#
loop_
_entity.id
_entity.type
_entity.pdbx_description
1 polymer ?
#
loop_
_entity_poly.entity_id
_entity_poly.type
_entity_poly.pdbx_seq_one_letter_code
_entity_poly.pdbx_strand_id
1 'polypeptide(L)'
;MVADPGARRVLEVLFASGSVGVPFFFILSGMVLTWSSRPGDRPGAFFRRRVARVAPNHVVTWLVVLAMLAAVGRAAAPGPSVTGLFLVQAWIPNEAYYFGGNTPAWSLSCEMAFYAAFPLLLRLGRRIPSNRLWLVALGLLGGIWLVPLASQALSPGLAYWFVWVFPVTRALEFALGMTLALLIRDGRWRGPGVLVSSVLVLAAYATVPLVWERWGWVAWMAGPFALLVGAAATSDLRGTRSVLRTPVLVWLGEVSFAFYLVHQPVIGLVERVSGHEAPPARAAVAILVSLALAIAVAWALYRFVERPMARRLSAAGKRADAA
;
A
#
# COMPACT_ATOMS: atom_id res chain seq x y z
N MET A 1 -9.67 31.24 18.16
CA MET A 1 -8.76 31.91 17.21
C MET A 1 -8.90 31.18 15.89
N VAL A 2 -9.66 31.74 14.96
CA VAL A 2 -10.00 31.09 13.68
C VAL A 2 -8.70 31.00 12.86
N ALA A 3 -8.23 29.78 12.60
CA ALA A 3 -7.07 29.57 11.73
C ALA A 3 -7.34 30.22 10.37
N ASP A 4 -6.36 30.97 9.85
CA ASP A 4 -6.39 31.54 8.50
C ASP A 4 -6.90 30.47 7.51
N PRO A 5 -7.93 30.77 6.68
CA PRO A 5 -8.44 29.83 5.69
C PRO A 5 -7.34 29.27 4.77
N GLY A 6 -6.29 30.05 4.51
CA GLY A 6 -5.09 29.60 3.79
C GLY A 6 -4.31 28.54 4.57
N ALA A 7 -3.95 28.82 5.81
CA ALA A 7 -3.27 27.88 6.71
C ALA A 7 -4.07 26.59 6.94
N ARG A 8 -5.39 26.68 7.10
CA ARG A 8 -6.27 25.52 7.22
C ARG A 8 -6.26 24.66 5.95
N ARG A 9 -6.32 25.29 4.78
CA ARG A 9 -6.25 24.59 3.49
C ARG A 9 -4.90 23.93 3.25
N VAL A 10 -3.81 24.56 3.69
CA VAL A 10 -2.45 23.98 3.61
C VAL A 10 -2.33 22.77 4.55
N LEU A 11 -2.85 22.86 5.78
CA LEU A 11 -2.87 21.74 6.72
C LEU A 11 -3.76 20.59 6.22
N GLU A 12 -4.93 20.90 5.67
CA GLU A 12 -5.78 19.91 5.01
C GLU A 12 -5.01 19.26 3.86
N VAL A 13 -4.41 20.00 2.94
CA VAL A 13 -3.62 19.39 1.84
C VAL A 13 -2.45 18.55 2.36
N LEU A 14 -1.70 19.00 3.37
CA LEU A 14 -0.53 18.28 3.87
C LEU A 14 -0.87 17.02 4.68
N PHE A 15 -2.06 16.96 5.29
CA PHE A 15 -2.45 15.89 6.21
C PHE A 15 -3.74 15.13 5.80
N ALA A 16 -4.39 15.48 4.68
CA ALA A 16 -5.72 14.97 4.31
C ALA A 16 -5.77 13.48 3.91
N SER A 17 -4.65 12.82 3.62
CA SER A 17 -4.77 11.45 3.10
C SER A 17 -3.55 10.55 3.35
N GLY A 18 -3.68 9.68 4.35
CA GLY A 18 -2.87 8.46 4.44
C GLY A 18 -3.24 7.41 3.38
N SER A 19 -4.39 7.54 2.70
CA SER A 19 -4.86 6.57 1.69
C SER A 19 -4.12 6.68 0.35
N VAL A 20 -3.46 7.81 0.08
CA VAL A 20 -2.64 8.02 -1.12
C VAL A 20 -1.48 7.02 -1.26
N GLY A 21 -0.99 6.48 -0.15
CA GLY A 21 0.09 5.49 -0.16
C GLY A 21 -0.31 4.16 -0.81
N VAL A 22 -1.59 3.78 -0.74
CA VAL A 22 -2.06 2.45 -1.19
C VAL A 22 -1.87 2.21 -2.69
N PRO A 23 -2.30 3.09 -3.63
CA PRO A 23 -2.02 2.89 -5.05
C PRO A 23 -0.52 2.82 -5.35
N PHE A 24 0.30 3.64 -4.68
CA PHE A 24 1.76 3.54 -4.80
C PHE A 24 2.27 2.17 -4.36
N PHE A 25 1.83 1.66 -3.21
CA PHE A 25 2.20 0.33 -2.71
C PHE A 25 1.78 -0.80 -3.66
N PHE A 26 0.58 -0.73 -4.25
CA PHE A 26 0.12 -1.75 -5.19
C PHE A 26 0.94 -1.76 -6.49
N ILE A 27 1.25 -0.59 -7.06
CA ILE A 27 2.14 -0.46 -8.22
C ILE A 27 3.54 -1.01 -7.88
N LEU A 28 4.10 -0.59 -6.73
CA LEU A 28 5.42 -1.04 -6.29
C LEU A 28 5.46 -2.56 -6.04
N SER A 29 4.40 -3.11 -5.43
CA SER A 29 4.26 -4.55 -5.17
C SER A 29 4.28 -5.34 -6.48
N GLY A 30 3.45 -4.97 -7.46
CA GLY A 30 3.45 -5.61 -8.78
C GLY A 30 4.80 -5.52 -9.50
N MET A 31 5.45 -4.36 -9.41
CA MET A 31 6.78 -4.10 -9.98
C MET A 31 7.85 -5.02 -9.36
N VAL A 32 8.04 -4.92 -8.04
CA VAL A 32 9.09 -5.66 -7.31
C VAL A 32 8.87 -7.17 -7.41
N LEU A 33 7.61 -7.61 -7.36
CA LEU A 33 7.26 -9.02 -7.43
C LEU A 33 7.56 -9.61 -8.81
N THR A 34 7.24 -8.88 -9.86
CA THR A 34 7.57 -9.26 -11.24
C THR A 34 9.08 -9.23 -11.47
N TRP A 35 9.77 -8.20 -10.97
CA TRP A 35 11.21 -8.04 -11.09
C TRP A 35 11.99 -9.17 -10.41
N SER A 36 11.57 -9.56 -9.20
CA SER A 36 12.20 -10.64 -8.44
C SER A 36 11.84 -12.05 -8.90
N SER A 37 10.86 -12.20 -9.80
CA SER A 37 10.41 -13.50 -10.30
C SER A 37 11.45 -14.16 -11.21
N ARG A 38 11.75 -15.45 -10.94
CA ARG A 38 12.72 -16.23 -11.73
C ARG A 38 11.99 -17.21 -12.67
N PRO A 39 12.55 -17.52 -13.85
CA PRO A 39 12.10 -18.66 -14.64
C PRO A 39 12.15 -19.95 -13.78
N GLY A 40 11.09 -20.76 -13.82
CA GLY A 40 11.02 -22.02 -13.05
C GLY A 40 10.44 -21.92 -11.63
N ASP A 41 10.10 -20.72 -11.14
CA ASP A 41 9.44 -20.56 -9.83
C ASP A 41 8.11 -21.33 -9.78
N ARG A 42 8.00 -22.30 -8.86
CA ARG A 42 6.75 -23.07 -8.64
C ARG A 42 5.72 -22.20 -7.91
N PRO A 43 4.45 -22.12 -8.39
CA PRO A 43 3.41 -21.28 -7.77
C PRO A 43 3.19 -21.53 -6.26
N GLY A 44 3.19 -22.79 -5.82
CA GLY A 44 3.01 -23.12 -4.41
C GLY A 44 4.16 -22.66 -3.51
N ALA A 45 5.41 -22.81 -3.97
CA ALA A 45 6.58 -22.33 -3.25
C ALA A 45 6.61 -20.80 -3.19
N PHE A 46 6.21 -20.14 -4.27
CA PHE A 46 6.01 -18.70 -4.32
C PHE A 46 4.98 -18.23 -3.28
N PHE A 47 3.79 -18.82 -3.27
CA PHE A 47 2.71 -18.43 -2.36
C PHE A 47 3.11 -18.61 -0.90
N ARG A 48 3.75 -19.75 -0.57
CA ARG A 48 4.27 -20.02 0.78
C ARG A 48 5.24 -18.95 1.26
N ARG A 49 6.18 -18.50 0.41
CA ARG A 49 7.12 -17.42 0.75
C ARG A 49 6.40 -16.10 1.05
N ARG A 50 5.30 -15.80 0.34
CA ARG A 50 4.52 -14.58 0.51
C ARG A 50 3.68 -14.61 1.78
N VAL A 51 2.92 -15.69 1.99
CA VAL A 51 2.14 -15.89 3.22
C VAL A 51 3.04 -15.82 4.44
N ALA A 52 4.20 -16.49 4.40
CA ALA A 52 5.08 -16.50 5.54
C ALA A 52 5.76 -15.14 5.82
N ARG A 53 5.83 -14.25 4.83
CA ARG A 53 6.27 -12.86 5.03
C ARG A 53 5.17 -11.99 5.63
N VAL A 54 3.92 -12.14 5.21
CA VAL A 54 2.80 -11.25 5.59
C VAL A 54 2.09 -11.71 6.86
N ALA A 55 1.74 -12.99 6.93
CA ALA A 55 0.89 -13.54 7.98
C ALA A 55 1.39 -13.28 9.41
N PRO A 56 2.69 -13.36 9.72
CA PRO A 56 3.09 -13.21 11.12
C PRO A 56 2.95 -11.79 11.65
N ASN A 57 3.40 -10.80 10.88
CA ASN A 57 3.20 -9.41 11.23
C ASN A 57 1.70 -9.09 11.32
N HIS A 58 0.91 -9.60 10.36
CA HIS A 58 -0.54 -9.43 10.38
C HIS A 58 -1.16 -10.01 11.65
N VAL A 59 -0.89 -11.27 12.00
CA VAL A 59 -1.42 -11.93 13.20
C VAL A 59 -1.00 -11.22 14.49
N VAL A 60 0.26 -10.80 14.61
CA VAL A 60 0.71 -10.05 15.79
C VAL A 60 -0.02 -8.72 15.89
N THR A 61 -0.12 -7.95 14.81
CA THR A 61 -0.85 -6.68 14.85
C THR A 61 -2.35 -6.86 15.11
N TRP A 62 -2.94 -7.93 14.58
CA TRP A 62 -4.32 -8.31 14.87
C TRP A 62 -4.53 -8.61 16.37
N LEU A 63 -3.65 -9.40 16.99
CA LEU A 63 -3.70 -9.67 18.43
C LEU A 63 -3.53 -8.39 19.26
N VAL A 64 -2.61 -7.51 18.88
CA VAL A 64 -2.40 -6.21 19.55
C VAL A 64 -3.66 -5.35 19.47
N VAL A 65 -4.29 -5.26 18.29
CA VAL A 65 -5.54 -4.50 18.13
C VAL A 65 -6.66 -5.09 18.99
N LEU A 66 -6.80 -6.42 19.06
CA LEU A 66 -7.77 -7.06 19.95
C LEU A 66 -7.50 -6.73 21.43
N ALA A 67 -6.25 -6.79 21.86
CA ALA A 67 -5.86 -6.44 23.23
C ALA A 67 -6.17 -4.96 23.54
N MET A 68 -5.90 -4.05 22.60
CA MET A 68 -6.21 -2.63 22.74
C MET A 68 -7.72 -2.36 22.82
N LEU A 69 -8.54 -3.10 22.07
CA LEU A 69 -10.00 -3.02 22.16
C LEU A 69 -10.49 -3.51 23.53
N ALA A 70 -9.99 -4.66 23.99
CA ALA A 70 -10.35 -5.23 25.28
C ALA A 70 -9.97 -4.30 26.44
N ALA A 71 -8.79 -3.68 26.39
CA ALA A 71 -8.31 -2.74 27.41
C ALA A 71 -9.21 -1.50 27.58
N VAL A 72 -10.03 -1.16 26.58
CA VAL A 72 -11.01 -0.06 26.67
C VAL A 72 -12.45 -0.53 26.80
N GLY A 73 -12.66 -1.79 27.21
CA GLY A 73 -13.98 -2.37 27.43
C GLY A 73 -14.78 -2.58 26.13
N ARG A 74 -14.12 -2.62 24.97
CA ARG A 74 -14.76 -2.90 23.68
C ARG A 74 -14.46 -4.32 23.23
N ALA A 75 -15.49 -5.05 22.83
CA ALA A 75 -15.33 -6.35 22.19
C ALA A 75 -15.21 -6.16 20.67
N ALA A 76 -14.33 -6.92 20.04
CA ALA A 76 -14.27 -6.98 18.59
C ALA A 76 -15.44 -7.83 18.06
N ALA A 77 -16.13 -7.34 17.03
CA ALA A 77 -17.22 -8.09 16.42
C ALA A 77 -16.66 -9.40 15.78
N PRO A 78 -17.27 -10.57 16.04
CA PRO A 78 -16.73 -11.85 15.57
C PRO A 78 -16.53 -11.93 14.05
N GLY A 79 -17.53 -11.50 13.28
CA GLY A 79 -17.48 -11.51 11.81
C GLY A 79 -16.28 -10.76 11.24
N PRO A 80 -16.19 -9.42 11.43
CA PRO A 80 -15.04 -8.62 11.00
C PRO A 80 -13.69 -9.14 11.52
N SER A 81 -13.64 -9.61 12.77
CA SER A 81 -12.41 -10.12 13.38
C SER A 81 -11.90 -11.38 12.68
N VAL A 82 -12.79 -12.34 12.39
CA VAL A 82 -12.45 -13.58 11.68
C VAL A 82 -12.08 -13.28 10.24
N THR A 83 -12.86 -12.47 9.52
CA THR A 83 -12.54 -12.10 8.13
C THR A 83 -11.23 -11.33 8.03
N GLY A 84 -10.94 -10.48 9.04
CA GLY A 84 -9.69 -9.74 9.17
C GLY A 84 -8.50 -10.65 9.41
N LEU A 85 -8.63 -11.66 10.28
CA LEU A 85 -7.59 -12.65 10.54
C LEU A 85 -7.19 -13.41 9.27
N PHE A 86 -8.17 -13.83 8.47
CA PHE A 86 -7.95 -14.56 7.22
C PHE A 86 -7.67 -13.67 6.00
N LEU A 87 -7.63 -12.34 6.17
CA LEU A 87 -7.39 -11.38 5.08
C LEU A 87 -8.39 -11.52 3.93
N VAL A 88 -9.68 -11.71 4.25
CA VAL A 88 -10.79 -11.79 3.27
C VAL A 88 -11.81 -10.65 3.40
N GLN A 89 -11.63 -9.75 4.36
CA GLN A 89 -12.57 -8.68 4.67
C GLN A 89 -12.77 -7.66 3.54
N ALA A 90 -11.80 -7.47 2.64
CA ALA A 90 -11.94 -6.53 1.51
C ALA A 90 -12.93 -7.02 0.44
N TRP A 91 -13.31 -8.29 0.45
CA TRP A 91 -14.30 -8.86 -0.48
C TRP A 91 -15.75 -8.60 -0.06
N ILE A 92 -15.96 -8.12 1.17
CA ILE A 92 -17.28 -7.87 1.73
C ILE A 92 -17.57 -6.37 1.58
N PRO A 93 -18.62 -5.97 0.82
CA PRO A 93 -18.96 -4.56 0.59
C PRO A 93 -19.66 -3.95 1.81
N ASN A 94 -18.98 -3.97 2.96
CA ASN A 94 -19.47 -3.45 4.22
C ASN A 94 -18.31 -2.86 5.04
N GLU A 95 -18.46 -1.58 5.42
CA GLU A 95 -17.45 -0.82 6.15
C GLU A 95 -17.03 -1.44 7.48
N ALA A 96 -17.99 -2.03 8.19
CA ALA A 96 -17.72 -2.73 9.44
C ALA A 96 -16.77 -3.93 9.26
N TYR A 97 -16.66 -4.47 8.04
CA TYR A 97 -15.74 -5.56 7.72
C TYR A 97 -14.39 -5.03 7.24
N TYR A 98 -14.33 -4.21 6.19
CA TYR A 98 -13.04 -3.80 5.63
C TYR A 98 -12.24 -2.83 6.51
N PHE A 99 -12.90 -2.01 7.33
CA PHE A 99 -12.24 -1.23 8.38
C PHE A 99 -12.35 -1.87 9.77
N GLY A 100 -12.92 -3.07 9.84
CA GLY A 100 -13.06 -3.82 11.09
C GLY A 100 -11.72 -4.29 11.65
N GLY A 101 -11.49 -4.02 12.93
CA GLY A 101 -10.27 -4.39 13.61
C GLY A 101 -9.11 -3.45 13.24
N ASN A 102 -8.20 -3.91 12.37
CA ASN A 102 -7.05 -3.12 11.95
C ASN A 102 -7.37 -2.38 10.64
N THR A 103 -7.75 -1.10 10.73
CA THR A 103 -8.18 -0.26 9.59
C THR A 103 -7.31 -0.37 8.33
N PRO A 104 -5.96 -0.31 8.38
CA PRO A 104 -5.13 -0.48 7.17
C PRO A 104 -5.10 -1.90 6.59
N ALA A 105 -5.57 -2.94 7.30
CA ALA A 105 -5.37 -4.33 6.90
C ALA A 105 -6.20 -4.77 5.68
N TRP A 106 -7.19 -4.01 5.22
CA TRP A 106 -7.91 -4.34 3.98
C TRP A 106 -6.97 -4.37 2.76
N SER A 107 -5.92 -3.54 2.73
CA SER A 107 -4.98 -3.53 1.62
C SER A 107 -4.16 -4.83 1.58
N LEU A 108 -3.88 -5.46 2.73
CA LEU A 108 -3.29 -6.79 2.80
C LEU A 108 -4.24 -7.87 2.26
N SER A 109 -5.55 -7.72 2.46
CA SER A 109 -6.55 -8.61 1.85
C SER A 109 -6.49 -8.53 0.32
N CYS A 110 -6.35 -7.32 -0.24
CA CYS A 110 -6.10 -7.13 -1.67
C CYS A 110 -4.77 -7.75 -2.11
N GLU A 111 -3.68 -7.52 -1.35
CA GLU A 111 -2.38 -8.12 -1.67
C GLU A 111 -2.44 -9.65 -1.71
N MET A 112 -3.17 -10.29 -0.80
CA MET A 112 -3.32 -11.74 -0.81
C MET A 112 -4.03 -12.24 -2.06
N ALA A 113 -5.06 -11.51 -2.52
CA ALA A 113 -5.70 -11.78 -3.80
C ALA A 113 -4.73 -11.59 -4.98
N PHE A 114 -3.90 -10.55 -4.96
CA PHE A 114 -2.88 -10.30 -5.98
C PHE A 114 -1.85 -11.42 -6.03
N TYR A 115 -1.36 -11.89 -4.88
CA TYR A 115 -0.41 -12.98 -4.80
C TYR A 115 -1.00 -14.31 -5.30
N ALA A 116 -2.29 -14.56 -5.05
CA ALA A 116 -2.99 -15.72 -5.61
C ALA A 116 -3.09 -15.63 -7.15
N ALA A 117 -3.42 -14.46 -7.69
CA ALA A 117 -3.54 -14.23 -9.13
C ALA A 117 -2.19 -14.11 -9.86
N PHE A 118 -1.13 -13.72 -9.15
CA PHE A 118 0.16 -13.32 -9.72
C PHE A 118 0.78 -14.36 -10.66
N PRO A 119 0.84 -15.68 -10.34
CA PRO A 119 1.43 -16.66 -11.25
C PRO A 119 0.73 -16.71 -12.61
N LEU A 120 -0.60 -16.56 -12.64
CA LEU A 120 -1.38 -16.51 -13.87
C LEU A 120 -1.12 -15.18 -14.61
N LEU A 121 -1.25 -14.05 -13.92
CA LEU A 121 -1.03 -12.73 -14.50
C LEU A 121 0.38 -12.58 -15.09
N LEU A 122 1.40 -13.11 -14.42
CA LEU A 122 2.78 -13.08 -14.89
C LEU A 122 2.95 -13.94 -16.15
N ARG A 123 2.34 -15.14 -16.19
CA ARG A 123 2.35 -15.99 -17.39
C ARG A 123 1.68 -15.29 -18.57
N LEU A 124 0.55 -14.64 -18.35
CA LEU A 124 -0.16 -13.88 -19.39
C LEU A 124 0.66 -12.67 -19.84
N GLY A 125 1.19 -11.88 -18.91
CA GLY A 125 2.01 -10.70 -19.20
C GLY A 125 3.26 -11.04 -20.01
N ARG A 126 3.94 -12.15 -19.72
CA ARG A 126 5.12 -12.60 -20.48
C ARG A 126 4.81 -13.07 -21.90
N ARG A 127 3.55 -13.37 -22.23
CA ARG A 127 3.12 -13.69 -23.61
C ARG A 127 2.88 -12.44 -24.45
N ILE A 128 2.78 -11.28 -23.82
CA ILE A 128 2.54 -10.01 -24.52
C ILE A 128 3.87 -9.59 -25.16
N PRO A 129 3.91 -9.31 -26.47
CA PRO A 129 5.14 -8.87 -27.11
C PRO A 129 5.55 -7.51 -26.55
N SER A 130 6.86 -7.32 -26.35
CA SER A 130 7.42 -6.16 -25.65
C SER A 130 7.07 -4.80 -26.27
N ASN A 131 6.75 -4.76 -27.58
CA ASN A 131 6.28 -3.57 -28.27
C ASN A 131 4.83 -3.16 -27.91
N ARG A 132 4.02 -4.07 -27.37
CA ARG A 132 2.62 -3.81 -26.97
C ARG A 132 2.46 -3.48 -25.48
N LEU A 133 3.49 -3.68 -24.66
CA LEU A 133 3.41 -3.44 -23.21
C LEU A 133 3.02 -2.00 -22.83
N TRP A 134 3.39 -1.00 -23.66
CA TRP A 134 2.92 0.38 -23.46
C TRP A 134 1.41 0.53 -23.66
N LEU A 135 0.82 -0.16 -24.64
CA LEU A 135 -0.62 -0.18 -24.84
C LEU A 135 -1.34 -0.85 -23.66
N VAL A 136 -0.74 -1.90 -23.09
CA VAL A 136 -1.24 -2.54 -21.88
C VAL A 136 -1.20 -1.58 -20.69
N ALA A 137 -0.07 -0.88 -20.49
CA ALA A 137 0.05 0.10 -19.42
C ALA A 137 -0.98 1.24 -19.56
N LEU A 138 -1.17 1.75 -20.77
CA LEU A 138 -2.19 2.77 -21.07
C LEU A 138 -3.62 2.23 -20.88
N GLY A 139 -3.88 1.00 -21.29
CA GLY A 139 -5.18 0.36 -21.10
C GLY A 139 -5.50 0.11 -19.63
N LEU A 140 -4.51 -0.30 -18.83
CA LEU A 140 -4.65 -0.45 -17.38
C LEU A 140 -4.88 0.91 -16.70
N LEU A 141 -4.14 1.95 -17.09
CA LEU A 141 -4.35 3.30 -16.59
C LEU A 141 -5.75 3.80 -16.97
N GLY A 142 -6.19 3.62 -18.21
CA GLY A 142 -7.54 3.91 -18.65
C GLY A 142 -8.59 3.16 -17.81
N GLY A 143 -8.39 1.87 -17.56
CA GLY A 143 -9.23 1.07 -16.68
C GLY A 143 -9.36 1.66 -15.27
N ILE A 144 -8.25 2.07 -14.65
CA ILE A 144 -8.25 2.72 -13.32
C ILE A 144 -9.10 3.99 -13.35
N TRP A 145 -9.02 4.79 -14.42
CA TRP A 145 -9.81 6.01 -14.59
C TRP A 145 -11.29 5.76 -14.85
N LEU A 146 -11.63 4.63 -15.47
CA LEU A 146 -13.01 4.22 -15.72
C LEU A 146 -13.70 3.66 -14.46
N VAL A 147 -12.96 3.14 -13.47
CA VAL A 147 -13.54 2.57 -12.23
C VAL A 147 -14.47 3.56 -11.51
N PRO A 148 -14.07 4.82 -11.24
CA PRO A 148 -14.97 5.80 -10.64
C PRO A 148 -16.20 6.10 -11.50
N LEU A 149 -16.07 6.13 -12.83
CA LEU A 149 -17.22 6.35 -13.72
C LEU A 149 -18.22 5.19 -13.64
N ALA A 150 -17.73 3.95 -13.63
CA ALA A 150 -18.56 2.76 -13.47
C ALA A 150 -19.27 2.74 -12.10
N SER A 151 -18.67 3.31 -11.05
CA SER A 151 -19.25 3.39 -9.71
C SER A 151 -20.50 4.29 -9.62
N GLN A 152 -20.81 5.09 -10.65
CA GLN A 152 -22.00 5.95 -10.64
C GLN A 152 -23.30 5.16 -10.71
N ALA A 153 -23.26 3.93 -11.24
CA ALA A 153 -24.41 3.03 -11.28
C ALA A 153 -24.66 2.31 -9.93
N LEU A 154 -23.84 2.55 -8.92
CA LEU A 154 -23.88 1.85 -7.63
C LEU A 154 -24.40 2.76 -6.51
N SER A 155 -25.00 2.17 -5.48
CA SER A 155 -25.36 2.90 -4.27
C SER A 155 -24.12 3.51 -3.60
N PRO A 156 -24.22 4.61 -2.83
CA PRO A 156 -23.04 5.32 -2.29
C PRO A 156 -22.06 4.41 -1.52
N GLY A 157 -22.56 3.54 -0.64
CA GLY A 157 -21.72 2.60 0.12
C GLY A 157 -21.03 1.56 -0.76
N LEU A 158 -21.75 1.01 -1.76
CA LEU A 158 -21.18 0.05 -2.70
C LEU A 158 -20.17 0.71 -3.64
N ALA A 159 -20.43 1.95 -4.06
CA ALA A 159 -19.51 2.75 -4.85
C ALA A 159 -18.21 2.99 -4.10
N TYR A 160 -18.26 3.27 -2.78
CA TYR A 160 -17.06 3.43 -1.98
C TYR A 160 -16.19 2.17 -2.01
N TRP A 161 -16.78 1.04 -1.64
CA TRP A 161 -16.09 -0.24 -1.66
C TRP A 161 -15.52 -0.56 -3.05
N PHE A 162 -16.30 -0.36 -4.11
CA PHE A 162 -15.90 -0.67 -5.49
C PHE A 162 -14.68 0.14 -5.96
N VAL A 163 -14.61 1.43 -5.60
CA VAL A 163 -13.51 2.31 -6.03
C VAL A 163 -12.25 2.12 -5.19
N TRP A 164 -12.41 2.05 -3.86
CA TRP A 164 -11.28 2.19 -2.94
C TRP A 164 -10.81 0.90 -2.31
N VAL A 165 -11.66 -0.14 -2.22
CA VAL A 165 -11.37 -1.35 -1.42
C VAL A 165 -11.35 -2.63 -2.26
N PHE A 166 -12.24 -2.75 -3.25
CA PHE A 166 -12.53 -4.01 -3.92
C PHE A 166 -11.31 -4.61 -4.64
N PRO A 167 -10.84 -5.83 -4.27
CA PRO A 167 -9.59 -6.37 -4.80
C PRO A 167 -9.48 -6.41 -6.34
N VAL A 168 -10.58 -6.60 -7.07
CA VAL A 168 -10.52 -6.69 -8.54
C VAL A 168 -10.19 -5.34 -9.18
N THR A 169 -10.81 -4.24 -8.74
CA THR A 169 -10.52 -2.90 -9.28
C THR A 169 -9.13 -2.44 -8.86
N ARG A 170 -8.73 -2.76 -7.62
CA ARG A 170 -7.40 -2.48 -7.07
C ARG A 170 -6.26 -3.32 -7.70
N ALA A 171 -6.59 -4.41 -8.38
CA ALA A 171 -5.61 -5.24 -9.08
C ALA A 171 -5.04 -4.55 -10.33
N LEU A 172 -5.70 -3.49 -10.82
CA LEU A 172 -5.24 -2.74 -12.00
C LEU A 172 -3.92 -2.01 -11.72
N GLU A 173 -3.76 -1.41 -10.53
CA GLU A 173 -2.48 -0.80 -10.09
C GLU A 173 -1.37 -1.83 -9.98
N PHE A 174 -1.69 -2.99 -9.40
CA PHE A 174 -0.75 -4.08 -9.28
C PHE A 174 -0.31 -4.58 -10.66
N ALA A 175 -1.24 -4.81 -11.58
CA ALA A 175 -0.94 -5.20 -12.96
C ALA A 175 -0.17 -4.11 -13.73
N LEU A 176 -0.44 -2.83 -13.44
CA LEU A 176 0.33 -1.71 -14.01
C LEU A 176 1.78 -1.80 -13.56
N GLY A 177 2.03 -2.02 -12.26
CA GLY A 177 3.35 -2.32 -11.71
C GLY A 177 4.03 -3.52 -12.38
N MET A 178 3.31 -4.62 -12.58
CA MET A 178 3.85 -5.79 -13.30
C MET A 178 4.27 -5.44 -14.74
N THR A 179 3.45 -4.65 -15.43
CA THR A 179 3.71 -4.21 -16.81
C THR A 179 4.94 -3.29 -16.88
N LEU A 180 5.12 -2.39 -15.92
CA LEU A 180 6.33 -1.57 -15.78
C LEU A 180 7.58 -2.43 -15.64
N ALA A 181 7.53 -3.49 -14.83
CA ALA A 181 8.67 -4.38 -14.64
C ALA A 181 9.08 -5.07 -15.93
N LEU A 182 8.10 -5.55 -16.72
CA LEU A 182 8.36 -6.15 -18.02
C LEU A 182 8.91 -5.12 -19.03
N LEU A 183 8.34 -3.91 -19.07
CA LEU A 183 8.84 -2.82 -19.91
C LEU A 183 10.31 -2.48 -19.62
N ILE A 184 10.65 -2.39 -18.33
CA ILE A 184 12.01 -2.05 -17.89
C ILE A 184 12.97 -3.21 -18.18
N ARG A 185 12.55 -4.45 -17.92
CA ARG A 185 13.37 -5.65 -18.16
C ARG A 185 13.76 -5.79 -19.62
N ASP A 186 12.84 -5.43 -20.53
CA ASP A 186 13.06 -5.52 -21.98
C ASP A 186 13.70 -4.24 -22.56
N GLY A 187 14.10 -3.28 -21.72
CA GLY A 187 14.71 -2.02 -22.17
C GLY A 187 13.76 -1.10 -22.95
N ARG A 188 12.44 -1.29 -22.81
CA ARG A 188 11.39 -0.56 -23.53
C ARG A 188 10.82 0.62 -22.75
N TRP A 189 11.25 0.81 -21.49
CA TRP A 189 10.89 2.00 -20.71
C TRP A 189 11.48 3.28 -21.32
N ARG A 190 10.62 4.27 -21.51
CA ARG A 190 10.90 5.59 -22.09
C ARG A 190 10.25 6.72 -21.28
N GLY A 191 9.88 6.44 -20.03
CA GLY A 191 9.30 7.45 -19.16
C GLY A 191 10.33 8.49 -18.70
N PRO A 192 9.86 9.57 -18.06
CA PRO A 192 10.71 10.64 -17.56
C PRO A 192 11.64 10.17 -16.43
N GLY A 193 12.63 11.00 -16.10
CA GLY A 193 13.53 10.78 -14.96
C GLY A 193 12.85 11.00 -13.61
N VAL A 194 13.58 10.70 -12.52
CA VAL A 194 13.06 10.80 -11.14
C VAL A 194 12.58 12.20 -10.81
N LEU A 195 13.34 13.25 -11.15
CA LEU A 195 12.96 14.64 -10.85
C LEU A 195 11.61 15.02 -11.44
N VAL A 196 11.43 14.81 -12.75
CA VAL A 196 10.17 15.11 -13.44
C VAL A 196 9.03 14.27 -12.88
N SER A 197 9.27 12.98 -12.62
CA SER A 197 8.25 12.09 -12.04
C SER A 197 7.83 12.55 -10.63
N SER A 198 8.77 13.00 -9.80
CA SER A 198 8.49 13.55 -8.47
C SER A 198 7.68 14.84 -8.55
N VAL A 199 8.03 15.74 -9.48
CA VAL A 199 7.26 16.98 -9.71
C VAL A 199 5.83 16.65 -10.14
N LEU A 200 5.64 15.67 -11.03
CA LEU A 200 4.31 15.22 -11.44
C LEU A 200 3.51 14.63 -10.28
N VAL A 201 4.14 13.87 -9.38
CA VAL A 201 3.48 13.35 -8.16
C VAL A 201 3.07 14.49 -7.24
N LEU A 202 3.95 15.46 -7.00
CA LEU A 202 3.64 16.61 -6.13
C LEU A 202 2.53 17.49 -6.74
N ALA A 203 2.58 17.74 -8.05
CA ALA A 203 1.54 18.49 -8.77
C ALA A 203 0.20 17.74 -8.74
N ALA A 204 0.20 16.43 -8.99
CA ALA A 204 -1.01 15.62 -8.90
C ALA A 204 -1.59 15.65 -7.48
N TYR A 205 -0.76 15.48 -6.46
CA TYR A 205 -1.16 15.54 -5.05
C TYR A 205 -1.80 16.90 -4.70
N ALA A 206 -1.15 18.00 -5.08
CA ALA A 206 -1.65 19.36 -4.82
C ALA A 206 -2.96 19.67 -5.56
N THR A 207 -3.24 18.97 -6.66
CA THR A 207 -4.47 19.15 -7.46
C THR A 207 -5.57 18.14 -7.16
N VAL A 208 -5.35 17.18 -6.23
CA VAL A 208 -6.39 16.23 -5.80
C VAL A 208 -7.68 16.93 -5.35
N PRO A 209 -7.67 18.04 -4.58
CA PRO A 209 -8.90 18.73 -4.20
C PRO A 209 -9.67 19.38 -5.37
N LEU A 210 -9.05 19.49 -6.54
CA LEU A 210 -9.63 20.13 -7.74
C LEU A 210 -10.29 19.12 -8.67
N VAL A 211 -10.03 17.83 -8.49
CA VAL A 211 -10.63 16.77 -9.32
C VAL A 211 -11.83 16.15 -8.61
N TRP A 212 -12.62 15.39 -9.36
CA TRP A 212 -13.72 14.65 -8.78
C TRP A 212 -13.22 13.73 -7.65
N GLU A 213 -13.85 13.80 -6.48
CA GLU A 213 -13.43 13.11 -5.25
C GLU A 213 -13.13 11.61 -5.46
N ARG A 214 -13.96 10.94 -6.27
CA ARG A 214 -13.79 9.50 -6.59
C ARG A 214 -12.55 9.21 -7.45
N TRP A 215 -12.02 10.18 -8.19
CA TRP A 215 -10.77 10.05 -8.93
C TRP A 215 -9.52 10.35 -8.10
N GLY A 216 -9.63 11.29 -7.15
CA GLY A 216 -8.49 11.96 -6.53
C GLY A 216 -7.38 11.05 -5.99
N TRP A 217 -7.67 10.22 -5.00
CA TRP A 217 -6.62 9.48 -4.31
C TRP A 217 -6.11 8.23 -5.05
N VAL A 218 -6.80 7.81 -6.10
CA VAL A 218 -6.50 6.55 -6.82
C VAL A 218 -6.17 6.84 -8.28
N ALA A 219 -7.18 7.19 -9.08
CA ALA A 219 -7.02 7.29 -10.53
C ALA A 219 -6.09 8.43 -10.92
N TRP A 220 -6.27 9.59 -10.29
CA TRP A 220 -5.45 10.77 -10.53
C TRP A 220 -3.98 10.54 -10.15
N MET A 221 -3.73 9.76 -9.10
CA MET A 221 -2.38 9.49 -8.60
C MET A 221 -1.69 8.29 -9.27
N ALA A 222 -2.43 7.35 -9.86
CA ALA A 222 -1.90 6.11 -10.42
C ALA A 222 -0.85 6.35 -11.52
N GLY A 223 -1.11 7.28 -12.44
CA GLY A 223 -0.19 7.64 -13.52
C GLY A 223 1.13 8.22 -12.99
N PRO A 224 1.10 9.32 -12.22
CA PRO A 224 2.29 9.89 -11.59
C PRO A 224 3.09 8.88 -10.76
N PHE A 225 2.42 8.02 -9.98
CA PHE A 225 3.11 6.96 -9.23
C PHE A 225 3.74 5.90 -10.13
N ALA A 226 3.09 5.49 -11.21
CA ALA A 226 3.68 4.57 -12.19
C ALA A 226 4.94 5.16 -12.83
N LEU A 227 4.92 6.45 -13.17
CA LEU A 227 6.10 7.15 -13.67
C LEU A 227 7.22 7.20 -12.63
N LEU A 228 6.89 7.54 -11.38
CA LEU A 228 7.87 7.60 -10.29
C LEU A 228 8.50 6.24 -10.00
N VAL A 229 7.70 5.17 -9.93
CA VAL A 229 8.19 3.79 -9.72
C VAL A 229 9.10 3.36 -10.88
N GLY A 230 8.68 3.61 -12.13
CA GLY A 230 9.51 3.28 -13.30
C GLY A 230 10.80 4.08 -13.37
N ALA A 231 10.74 5.38 -13.06
CA ALA A 231 11.89 6.26 -13.01
C ALA A 231 12.87 5.85 -11.89
N ALA A 232 12.37 5.54 -10.70
CA ALA A 232 13.19 5.09 -9.57
C ALA A 232 13.89 3.75 -9.88
N ALA A 233 13.15 2.77 -10.43
CA ALA A 233 13.72 1.49 -10.80
C ALA A 233 14.80 1.60 -11.89
N THR A 234 14.57 2.43 -12.92
CA THR A 234 15.57 2.66 -13.97
C THR A 234 16.77 3.48 -13.49
N SER A 235 16.55 4.44 -12.60
CA SER A 235 17.61 5.16 -11.87
C SER A 235 18.48 4.17 -11.09
N ASP A 236 17.85 3.18 -10.45
CA ASP A 236 18.58 2.19 -9.68
C ASP A 236 19.48 1.29 -10.52
N LEU A 237 18.97 0.84 -11.68
CA LEU A 237 19.73 0.05 -12.65
C LEU A 237 20.91 0.80 -13.25
N ARG A 238 20.80 2.12 -13.42
CA ARG A 238 21.88 2.98 -13.93
C ARG A 238 22.90 3.35 -12.86
N GLY A 239 22.67 3.01 -11.60
CA GLY A 239 23.58 3.32 -10.50
C GLY A 239 23.70 4.81 -10.20
N THR A 240 22.73 5.64 -10.58
CA THR A 240 22.79 7.08 -10.33
C THR A 240 22.79 7.38 -8.83
N ARG A 241 23.46 8.46 -8.43
CA ARG A 241 23.45 8.92 -7.04
C ARG A 241 22.03 9.38 -6.69
N SER A 242 21.55 8.94 -5.53
CA SER A 242 20.21 9.27 -5.04
C SER A 242 20.24 9.45 -3.54
N VAL A 243 19.59 10.51 -3.05
CA VAL A 243 19.41 10.76 -1.61
C VAL A 243 18.62 9.64 -0.95
N LEU A 244 17.72 8.98 -1.70
CA LEU A 244 16.90 7.86 -1.23
C LEU A 244 17.70 6.62 -0.83
N ARG A 245 19.00 6.57 -1.18
CA ARG A 245 19.92 5.47 -0.83
C ARG A 245 20.64 5.68 0.50
N THR A 246 20.37 6.77 1.21
CA THR A 246 20.93 7.00 2.54
C THR A 246 20.48 5.88 3.50
N PRO A 247 21.34 5.41 4.43
CA PRO A 247 21.00 4.32 5.35
C PRO A 247 19.72 4.57 6.15
N VAL A 248 19.45 5.83 6.49
CA VAL A 248 18.24 6.24 7.22
C VAL A 248 16.99 6.05 6.37
N LEU A 249 16.97 6.50 5.12
CA LEU A 249 15.80 6.36 4.25
C LEU A 249 15.56 4.90 3.84
N VAL A 250 16.62 4.12 3.64
CA VAL A 250 16.51 2.68 3.42
C VAL A 250 15.90 1.99 4.66
N TRP A 251 16.38 2.31 5.86
CA TRP A 251 15.82 1.77 7.10
C TRP A 251 14.36 2.16 7.31
N LEU A 252 13.98 3.40 7.03
CA LEU A 252 12.56 3.82 7.05
C LEU A 252 11.73 3.00 6.06
N GLY A 253 12.27 2.71 4.88
CA GLY A 253 11.66 1.81 3.91
C GLY A 253 11.48 0.38 4.45
N GLU A 254 12.48 -0.17 5.14
CA GLU A 254 12.40 -1.50 5.77
C GLU A 254 11.31 -1.58 6.85
N VAL A 255 11.15 -0.53 7.65
CA VAL A 255 10.17 -0.46 8.75
C VAL A 255 8.78 -0.03 8.27
N SER A 256 8.66 0.50 7.04
CA SER A 256 7.42 1.08 6.50
C SER A 256 6.21 0.14 6.53
N PHE A 257 6.42 -1.16 6.31
CA PHE A 257 5.35 -2.17 6.36
C PHE A 257 4.78 -2.30 7.78
N ALA A 258 5.65 -2.43 8.78
CA ALA A 258 5.25 -2.48 10.18
C ALA A 258 4.56 -1.17 10.60
N PHE A 259 5.10 -0.03 10.18
CA PHE A 259 4.51 1.29 10.42
C PHE A 259 3.10 1.40 9.85
N TYR A 260 2.91 0.95 8.61
CA TYR A 260 1.60 0.94 7.96
C TYR A 260 0.56 0.15 8.75
N LEU A 261 0.94 -0.96 9.41
CA LEU A 261 -0.01 -1.75 10.19
C LEU A 261 -0.35 -1.18 11.57
N VAL A 262 0.50 -0.31 12.13
CA VAL A 262 0.34 0.16 13.52
C VAL A 262 -0.05 1.63 13.63
N HIS A 263 0.12 2.43 12.58
CA HIS A 263 -0.11 3.89 12.67
C HIS A 263 -1.56 4.24 13.06
N GLN A 264 -2.59 3.59 12.50
CA GLN A 264 -3.99 3.87 12.83
C GLN A 264 -4.33 3.53 14.29
N PRO A 265 -4.02 2.32 14.81
CA PRO A 265 -4.19 2.03 16.23
C PRO A 265 -3.46 3.02 17.16
N VAL A 266 -2.24 3.43 16.79
CA VAL A 266 -1.46 4.41 17.56
C VAL A 266 -2.13 5.79 17.57
N ILE A 267 -2.56 6.29 16.41
CA ILE A 267 -3.29 7.56 16.30
C ILE A 267 -4.54 7.52 17.18
N GLY A 268 -5.35 6.46 17.05
CA GLY A 268 -6.58 6.31 17.85
C GLY A 268 -6.32 6.20 19.36
N LEU A 269 -5.16 5.69 19.78
CA LEU A 269 -4.75 5.70 21.19
C LEU A 269 -4.38 7.10 21.66
N VAL A 270 -3.58 7.83 20.89
CA VAL A 270 -3.15 9.19 21.24
C VAL A 270 -4.35 10.14 21.29
N GLU A 271 -5.26 10.08 20.31
CA GLU A 271 -6.48 10.90 20.26
C GLU A 271 -7.36 10.74 21.51
N ARG A 272 -7.46 9.52 22.05
CA ARG A 272 -8.20 9.25 23.29
C ARG A 272 -7.59 9.94 24.51
N VAL A 273 -6.26 10.06 24.56
CA VAL A 273 -5.54 10.70 25.66
C VAL A 273 -5.53 12.22 25.50
N SER A 274 -5.36 12.72 24.27
CA SER A 274 -5.28 14.16 23.99
C SER A 274 -6.64 14.87 23.99
N GLY A 275 -7.73 14.13 23.77
CA GLY A 275 -9.07 14.68 23.57
C GLY A 275 -9.27 15.22 22.15
N HIS A 276 -10.53 15.23 21.68
CA HIS A 276 -10.90 15.60 20.31
C HIS A 276 -10.92 17.13 20.07
N GLU A 277 -10.90 17.94 21.12
CA GLU A 277 -10.96 19.41 21.06
C GLU A 277 -9.68 20.08 21.57
N ALA A 278 -8.53 19.50 21.22
CA ALA A 278 -7.24 20.05 21.60
C ALA A 278 -6.94 21.38 20.84
N PRO A 279 -6.43 22.42 21.52
CA PRO A 279 -5.85 23.59 20.85
C PRO A 279 -4.81 23.19 19.78
N PRO A 280 -4.58 24.00 18.72
CA PRO A 280 -3.68 23.64 17.62
C PRO A 280 -2.27 23.20 18.05
N ALA A 281 -1.71 23.83 19.09
CA ALA A 281 -0.41 23.44 19.63
C ALA A 281 -0.42 22.02 20.24
N ARG A 282 -1.48 21.66 20.97
CA ARG A 282 -1.64 20.30 21.53
C ARG A 282 -1.91 19.28 20.43
N ALA A 283 -2.66 19.64 19.38
CA ALA A 283 -2.85 18.78 18.20
C ALA A 283 -1.53 18.52 17.46
N ALA A 284 -0.68 19.54 17.27
CA ALA A 284 0.64 19.37 16.68
C ALA A 284 1.53 18.44 17.51
N VAL A 285 1.53 18.60 18.85
CA VAL A 285 2.24 17.68 19.76
C VAL A 285 1.68 16.26 19.65
N ALA A 286 0.36 16.08 19.62
CA ALA A 286 -0.27 14.77 19.46
C ALA A 286 0.13 14.09 18.15
N ILE A 287 0.22 14.83 17.04
CA ILE A 287 0.72 14.31 15.75
C ILE A 287 2.17 13.83 15.87
N LEU A 288 3.05 14.65 16.45
CA LEU A 288 4.46 14.31 16.62
C LEU A 288 4.65 13.09 17.55
N VAL A 289 3.88 13.03 18.64
CA VAL A 289 3.85 11.88 19.55
C VAL A 289 3.34 10.63 18.85
N SER A 290 2.26 10.74 18.06
CA SER A 290 1.71 9.62 17.29
C SER A 290 2.72 9.09 16.28
N LEU A 291 3.42 9.98 15.57
CA LEU A 291 4.46 9.61 14.62
C LEU A 291 5.63 8.92 15.32
N ALA A 292 6.15 9.50 16.41
CA ALA A 292 7.26 8.93 17.16
C ALA A 292 6.91 7.57 17.75
N LEU A 293 5.72 7.44 18.35
CA LEU A 293 5.23 6.19 18.93
C LEU A 293 4.98 5.14 17.83
N ALA A 294 4.39 5.51 16.70
CA ALA A 294 4.18 4.60 15.58
C ALA A 294 5.50 4.09 15.00
N ILE A 295 6.52 4.96 14.85
CA ILE A 295 7.86 4.54 14.42
C ILE A 295 8.50 3.60 15.44
N ALA A 296 8.40 3.89 16.74
CA ALA A 296 8.97 3.05 17.79
C ALA A 296 8.31 1.66 17.83
N VAL A 297 6.98 1.60 17.79
CA VAL A 297 6.21 0.34 17.75
C VAL A 297 6.50 -0.43 16.46
N ALA A 298 6.57 0.26 15.32
CA ALA A 298 6.91 -0.35 14.04
C ALA A 298 8.31 -0.94 14.05
N TRP A 299 9.29 -0.23 14.61
CA TRP A 299 10.65 -0.73 14.76
C TRP A 299 10.70 -1.97 15.66
N ALA A 300 9.98 -1.97 16.78
CA ALA A 300 9.90 -3.13 17.65
C ALA A 300 9.30 -4.34 16.92
N LEU A 301 8.17 -4.15 16.22
CA LEU A 301 7.55 -5.19 15.42
C LEU A 301 8.51 -5.72 14.33
N TYR A 302 9.18 -4.81 13.62
CA TYR A 302 10.16 -5.16 12.60
C TYR A 302 11.35 -5.95 13.18
N ARG A 303 11.89 -5.52 14.32
CA ARG A 303 13.09 -6.09 14.94
C ARG A 303 12.83 -7.46 15.56
N PHE A 304 11.69 -7.63 16.22
CA PHE A 304 11.37 -8.80 17.05
C PHE A 304 10.44 -9.81 16.38
N VAL A 305 9.69 -9.42 15.35
CA VAL A 305 8.78 -10.32 14.62
C VAL A 305 9.25 -10.49 13.18
N GLU A 306 9.31 -9.40 12.41
CA GLU A 306 9.56 -9.49 10.97
C GLU A 306 10.95 -10.06 10.65
N ARG A 307 12.01 -9.47 11.22
CA ARG A 307 13.39 -9.90 10.97
C ARG A 307 13.66 -11.35 11.36
N PRO A 308 13.30 -11.83 12.57
CA PRO A 308 13.50 -13.22 12.95
C PRO A 308 12.78 -14.19 12.02
N MET A 309 11.56 -13.85 11.59
CA MET A 309 10.77 -14.72 10.74
C MET A 309 11.27 -14.75 9.30
N ALA A 310 11.63 -13.59 8.74
CA ALA A 310 12.30 -13.52 7.44
C ALA A 310 13.58 -14.37 7.41
N ARG A 311 14.38 -14.34 8.49
CA ARG A 311 15.59 -15.19 8.63
C ARG A 311 15.25 -16.69 8.66
N ARG A 312 14.25 -17.10 9.44
CA ARG A 312 13.80 -18.50 9.53
C ARG A 312 13.31 -19.01 8.17
N LEU A 313 12.59 -18.18 7.41
CA LEU A 313 12.07 -18.54 6.09
C LEU A 313 13.16 -18.61 5.02
N SER A 314 14.13 -17.69 5.06
CA SER A 314 15.30 -17.76 4.18
C SER A 314 16.16 -19.00 4.47
N ALA A 315 16.34 -19.36 5.74
CA ALA A 315 17.06 -20.56 6.14
C ALA A 315 16.32 -21.86 5.75
N ALA A 316 14.99 -21.89 5.88
CA ALA A 316 14.17 -23.02 5.45
C ALA A 316 14.17 -23.21 3.91
N GLY A 317 14.18 -22.11 3.14
CA GLY A 317 14.30 -22.16 1.68
C GLY A 317 15.63 -22.76 1.22
N LYS A 318 16.75 -22.35 1.83
CA LYS A 318 18.08 -22.90 1.53
C LYS A 318 18.20 -24.40 1.83
N ARG A 319 17.50 -24.91 2.84
CA ARG A 319 17.47 -26.35 3.16
C ARG A 319 16.59 -27.17 2.21
N ALA A 320 15.50 -26.59 1.71
CA ALA A 320 14.60 -27.25 0.76
C ALA A 320 15.14 -27.25 -0.68
N ASP A 321 16.00 -26.30 -1.04
CA ASP A 321 16.71 -26.28 -2.34
C ASP A 321 17.96 -27.18 -2.34
N ALA A 322 18.39 -27.66 -1.16
CA ALA A 322 19.54 -28.54 -0.97
C ALA A 322 19.17 -30.02 -0.72
N ALA A 323 17.86 -30.34 -0.73
CA ALA A 323 17.28 -31.67 -0.55
C ALA A 323 16.53 -32.08 -1.82
#